data_AF-A0A7S2PDV2-F1
#
_entry.id   AF-A0A7S2PDV2-F1
#
_cell.length_a   1.000
_cell.length_b   1.000
_cell.length_c   1.000
_cell.angle_alpha   90.00
_cell.angle_beta   90.00
_cell.angle_gamma   90.00
#
_symmetry.space_group_name_H-M   'P 1'
#
loop_
_entity.id
_entity.type
_entity.pdbx_description
1 polymer ?
#
loop_
_entity_poly.entity_id
_entity_poly.type
_entity_poly.pdbx_seq_one_letter_code
_entity_poly.pdbx_strand_id
1 'polypeptide(L)'
;FFDRTVRALAENSSAEARTCSVCLDDDIPLTKLAITPCAHTFCMQCLKETVSVHKSCSMCRQALTLKDIRPINQEISRPSLDENQARGSASTASASGAASSSSSSGAAPAEPEARPEARPEPLYSHYGTK
;
A
#
# COMPACT_ATOMS: atom_id res chain seq x y z
N PHE A 1 -4.03 8.99 4.60
CA PHE A 1 -3.08 7.94 4.15
C PHE A 1 -2.61 8.20 2.73
N PHE A 2 -3.52 8.50 1.80
CA PHE A 2 -3.22 8.84 0.41
C PHE A 2 -2.17 9.96 0.26
N ASP A 3 -2.41 11.15 0.85
CA ASP A 3 -1.51 12.30 0.68
C ASP A 3 -0.08 12.06 1.17
N ARG A 4 0.08 11.33 2.27
CA ARG A 4 1.40 10.97 2.80
C ARG A 4 2.17 10.10 1.81
N THR A 5 1.47 9.19 1.14
CA THR A 5 2.05 8.29 0.14
C THR A 5 2.45 9.08 -1.11
N VAL A 6 1.57 9.95 -1.61
CA VAL A 6 1.85 10.81 -2.77
C VAL A 6 3.06 11.70 -2.51
N ARG A 7 3.11 12.33 -1.33
CA ARG A 7 4.23 13.18 -0.93
C ARG A 7 5.54 12.40 -0.84
N ALA A 8 5.54 11.22 -0.23
CA ALA A 8 6.74 10.38 -0.14
C ALA A 8 7.30 10.00 -1.52
N LEU A 9 6.43 9.69 -2.49
CA LEU A 9 6.82 9.36 -3.87
C LEU A 9 7.36 10.56 -4.65
N ALA A 10 6.90 11.77 -4.29
CA ALA A 10 7.32 13.04 -4.89
C ALA A 10 8.67 13.52 -4.32
N GLU A 11 8.86 13.43 -3.01
CA GLU A 11 10.07 13.86 -2.31
C GLU A 11 11.24 12.91 -2.57
N ASN A 12 10.98 11.61 -2.74
CA ASN A 12 12.04 10.65 -3.04
C ASN A 12 12.46 10.74 -4.51
N SER A 13 13.52 11.51 -4.79
CA SER A 13 14.07 11.63 -6.14
C SER A 13 14.73 10.35 -6.65
N SER A 14 15.08 9.39 -5.77
CA SER A 14 15.62 8.09 -6.20
C SER A 14 14.52 7.14 -6.67
N ALA A 15 14.76 6.40 -7.75
CA ALA A 15 13.82 5.45 -8.34
C ALA A 15 13.47 4.30 -7.37
N GLU A 16 14.38 3.94 -6.47
CA GLU A 16 14.25 2.80 -5.53
C GLU A 16 13.02 2.84 -4.61
N ALA A 17 12.41 4.01 -4.37
CA ALA A 17 11.16 4.07 -3.59
C ALA A 17 9.89 3.79 -4.42
N ARG A 18 10.02 3.66 -5.75
CA ARG A 18 8.90 3.54 -6.70
C ARG A 18 8.81 2.11 -7.22
N THR A 19 8.42 1.22 -6.33
CA THR A 19 8.28 -0.20 -6.66
C THR A 19 6.85 -0.56 -7.02
N CYS A 20 6.68 -1.51 -7.94
CA CYS A 20 5.39 -2.12 -8.25
C CYS A 20 5.28 -3.48 -7.56
N SER A 21 4.28 -3.67 -6.72
CA SER A 21 4.06 -4.95 -6.02
C SER A 21 3.61 -6.12 -6.92
N VAL A 22 3.29 -5.86 -8.20
CA VAL A 22 2.84 -6.88 -9.16
C VAL A 22 3.99 -7.39 -10.02
N CYS A 23 4.72 -6.48 -10.67
CA CYS A 23 5.86 -6.85 -11.51
C CYS A 23 7.21 -6.80 -10.79
N LEU A 24 7.23 -6.35 -9.53
CA LEU A 24 8.41 -6.21 -8.68
C LEU A 24 9.50 -5.30 -9.26
N ASP A 25 9.14 -4.46 -10.22
CA ASP A 25 10.03 -3.48 -10.84
C ASP A 25 10.20 -2.28 -9.90
N ASP A 26 11.44 -1.89 -9.68
CA ASP A 26 11.87 -0.81 -8.79
C ASP A 26 12.38 0.44 -9.55
N ASP A 27 12.51 0.39 -10.88
CA ASP A 27 12.93 1.52 -11.72
C ASP A 27 11.75 2.17 -12.45
N ILE A 28 10.69 2.52 -11.71
CA ILE A 28 9.47 3.06 -12.32
C ILE A 28 9.47 4.59 -12.29
N PRO A 29 9.42 5.28 -13.45
CA PRO A 29 9.31 6.74 -13.48
C PRO A 29 7.93 7.19 -12.98
N LEU A 30 7.84 8.38 -12.36
CA LEU A 30 6.56 8.91 -11.86
C LEU A 30 5.49 9.02 -12.96
N THR A 31 5.90 9.23 -14.21
CA THR A 31 4.98 9.31 -15.35
C THR A 31 4.28 7.99 -15.66
N LYS A 32 4.85 6.85 -15.22
CA LYS A 32 4.30 5.50 -15.38
C LYS A 32 3.85 4.88 -14.07
N LEU A 33 3.92 5.60 -12.96
CA LEU A 33 3.47 5.13 -11.66
C LEU A 33 2.04 5.64 -11.40
N ALA A 34 1.20 4.78 -10.83
CA ALA A 34 -0.16 5.10 -10.49
C ALA A 34 -0.45 4.68 -9.04
N ILE A 35 -1.33 5.44 -8.39
CA ILE A 35 -1.78 5.20 -7.03
C ILE A 35 -3.30 4.99 -7.03
N THR A 36 -3.77 4.06 -6.21
CA THR A 36 -5.19 3.76 -6.02
C THR A 36 -5.78 4.61 -4.89
N PRO A 37 -7.12 4.76 -4.79
CA PRO A 37 -7.76 5.45 -3.68
C PRO A 37 -7.48 4.79 -2.31
N CYS A 38 -7.11 3.51 -2.29
CA CYS A 38 -6.65 2.82 -1.08
C CYS A 38 -5.16 3.06 -0.76
N ALA A 39 -4.51 4.01 -1.45
CA ALA A 39 -3.12 4.42 -1.27
C ALA A 39 -2.07 3.34 -1.55
N HIS A 40 -2.36 2.39 -2.43
CA HIS A 40 -1.38 1.42 -2.92
C HIS A 40 -0.86 1.83 -4.30
N THR A 41 0.44 1.67 -4.49
CA THR A 41 1.15 2.05 -5.73
C THR A 41 1.44 0.86 -6.62
N PHE A 42 1.33 1.09 -7.92
CA PHE A 42 1.57 0.11 -8.98
C PHE A 42 2.07 0.83 -10.24
N CYS A 43 2.75 0.12 -11.14
CA CYS A 43 2.97 0.65 -12.48
C CYS A 43 1.63 0.71 -13.25
N MET A 44 1.53 1.64 -14.18
CA MET A 44 0.29 1.95 -14.89
C MET A 44 -0.22 0.77 -15.74
N GLN A 45 0.68 -0.10 -16.21
CA GLN A 45 0.32 -1.32 -16.93
C GLN A 45 -0.28 -2.36 -15.97
N CYS A 46 0.44 -2.70 -14.90
CA CYS A 46 -0.02 -3.69 -13.92
C CYS A 46 -1.33 -3.27 -13.26
N LEU A 47 -1.52 -1.98 -12.96
CA LEU A 47 -2.76 -1.51 -12.36
C LEU A 47 -3.95 -1.65 -13.32
N LYS A 48 -3.78 -1.28 -14.59
CA LYS A 48 -4.84 -1.44 -15.61
C LYS A 48 -5.24 -2.89 -15.79
N GLU A 49 -4.27 -3.79 -15.79
CA GLU A 49 -4.52 -5.23 -15.90
C GLU A 49 -5.21 -5.78 -14.65
N THR A 50 -4.71 -5.43 -13.46
CA THR A 50 -5.31 -5.81 -12.17
C THR A 50 -6.77 -5.36 -12.09
N VAL A 51 -7.06 -4.12 -12.49
CA VAL A 51 -8.43 -3.59 -12.51
C VAL A 51 -9.28 -4.30 -13.56
N SER A 52 -8.73 -4.62 -14.73
CA SER A 52 -9.47 -5.31 -15.80
C SER A 52 -9.85 -6.74 -15.42
N VAL A 53 -8.93 -7.47 -14.78
CA VAL A 53 -9.10 -8.89 -14.42
C VAL A 53 -9.79 -9.06 -13.07
N HIS A 54 -9.28 -8.41 -12.03
CA HIS A 54 -9.71 -8.65 -10.64
C HIS A 54 -10.69 -7.60 -10.11
N LYS A 55 -10.77 -6.42 -10.74
CA LYS A 55 -11.59 -5.28 -10.28
C LYS A 55 -11.41 -4.93 -8.80
N SER A 56 -10.23 -5.24 -8.26
CA SER A 56 -9.90 -5.08 -6.85
C SER A 56 -8.40 -4.91 -6.67
N CYS A 57 -7.99 -4.27 -5.57
CA CYS A 57 -6.59 -4.03 -5.25
C CYS A 57 -5.89 -5.33 -4.81
N SER A 58 -4.74 -5.65 -5.41
CA SER A 58 -3.96 -6.84 -5.03
C SER A 58 -3.42 -6.82 -3.59
N MET A 59 -3.30 -5.62 -3.00
CA MET A 59 -2.74 -5.46 -1.65
C MET A 59 -3.81 -5.55 -0.55
N CYS A 60 -4.95 -4.89 -0.73
CA CYS A 60 -5.98 -4.77 0.30
C CYS A 60 -7.38 -5.23 -0.12
N ARG A 61 -7.54 -5.76 -1.35
CA ARG A 61 -8.80 -6.27 -1.91
C ARG A 61 -9.93 -5.24 -2.06
N GLN A 62 -9.65 -3.96 -1.83
CA GLN A 62 -10.61 -2.88 -2.08
C GLN A 62 -11.06 -2.91 -3.55
N ALA A 63 -12.37 -2.76 -3.80
CA ALA A 63 -12.90 -2.70 -5.16
C ALA A 63 -12.31 -1.51 -5.93
N LEU A 64 -11.90 -1.76 -7.18
CA LEU A 64 -11.29 -0.76 -8.06
C LEU A 64 -11.94 -0.80 -9.43
N THR A 65 -12.09 0.38 -10.04
CA THR A 65 -12.55 0.56 -11.41
C THR A 65 -11.51 1.32 -12.24
N LEU A 66 -11.66 1.33 -13.57
CA LEU A 66 -10.73 2.04 -14.46
C LEU A 66 -10.66 3.55 -14.19
N LYS A 67 -11.68 4.11 -13.53
CA LYS A 67 -11.73 5.53 -13.12
C LYS A 67 -10.90 5.82 -11.87
N ASP A 68 -10.56 4.79 -11.10
CA ASP A 68 -9.81 4.89 -9.85
C ASP A 68 -8.29 4.84 -10.07
N ILE A 69 -7.87 4.67 -11.33
CA ILE A 69 -6.46 4.68 -11.74
C ILE A 69 -6.01 6.14 -11.79
N ARG A 70 -5.28 6.59 -10.76
CA ARG A 70 -4.73 7.95 -10.67
C ARG A 70 -3.23 7.95 -10.95
N PRO A 71 -2.75 8.53 -12.06
CA PRO A 71 -1.32 8.70 -12.32
C PRO A 71 -0.68 9.60 -11.24
N ILE A 72 0.43 9.19 -10.65
CA ILE A 72 1.01 9.92 -9.52
C ILE A 72 1.50 11.32 -9.92
N ASN A 73 2.01 11.46 -11.14
CA ASN A 73 2.45 12.75 -11.67
C ASN A 73 1.31 13.79 -11.71
N GLN A 74 0.08 13.37 -11.97
CA GLN A 74 -1.08 14.27 -11.96
C GLN A 74 -1.48 14.66 -10.53
N GLU A 75 -1.37 13.74 -9.58
CA GLU A 75 -1.71 14.02 -8.18
C GLU A 75 -0.69 14.97 -7.54
N ILE A 76 0.60 14.87 -7.91
CA ILE A 76 1.64 15.79 -7.43
C ILE A 76 1.46 17.20 -8.02
N SER A 77 1.06 17.31 -9.29
CA SER A 77 0.88 18.60 -9.97
C SER A 77 -0.45 19.29 -9.65
N ARG A 78 -1.39 18.63 -8.96
CA ARG A 78 -2.67 19.24 -8.58
C ARG A 78 -2.53 19.94 -7.23
N PRO A 79 -2.41 21.28 -7.19
CA PRO A 79 -2.55 21.99 -5.92
C PRO A 79 -3.98 21.76 -5.42
N SER A 80 -4.11 21.41 -4.13
CA SER A 80 -5.37 21.25 -3.43
C SER A 80 -6.18 22.55 -3.49
N LEU A 81 -7.05 22.68 -4.49
CA LEU A 81 -8.14 23.64 -4.50
C LEU A 81 -9.43 22.84 -4.32
N ASP A 82 -10.02 23.04 -3.14
CA ASP A 82 -11.19 22.35 -2.62
C ASP A 82 -12.45 22.65 -3.45
N GLU A 83 -13.29 21.62 -3.59
CA GLU A 83 -14.76 21.71 -3.64
C GLU A 83 -15.46 22.51 -4.77
N ASN A 84 -15.60 21.91 -5.97
CA ASN A 84 -16.91 21.83 -6.65
C ASN A 84 -16.92 20.93 -7.91
N GLN A 85 -17.69 19.84 -7.82
CA GLN A 85 -18.52 19.27 -8.91
C GLN A 85 -17.87 18.44 -10.04
N ALA A 86 -17.95 17.10 -9.89
CA ALA A 86 -18.75 16.18 -10.75
C ALA A 86 -18.47 14.71 -10.36
N ARG A 87 -19.23 14.15 -9.40
CA ARG A 87 -20.41 13.29 -9.61
C ARG A 87 -20.14 11.91 -10.22
N GLY A 88 -20.45 10.87 -9.43
CA GLY A 88 -20.60 9.49 -9.88
C GLY A 88 -20.82 8.49 -8.75
N SER A 89 -21.84 8.73 -7.91
CA SER A 89 -22.25 7.91 -6.76
C SER A 89 -22.69 6.48 -7.11
N ALA A 90 -22.36 5.51 -6.23
CA ALA A 90 -23.30 4.48 -5.78
C ALA A 90 -22.76 3.77 -4.52
N SER A 91 -23.24 4.18 -3.35
CA SER A 91 -23.45 3.30 -2.20
C SER A 91 -24.48 3.96 -1.29
N THR A 92 -25.75 3.71 -1.60
CA THR A 92 -26.87 4.01 -0.73
C THR A 92 -26.88 3.01 0.43
N ALA A 93 -26.64 3.54 1.63
CA ALA A 93 -27.11 3.13 2.95
C ALA A 93 -27.29 1.63 3.28
N SER A 94 -26.64 1.21 4.35
CA SER A 94 -27.33 0.49 5.43
C SER A 94 -26.75 0.96 6.76
N ALA A 95 -27.53 1.78 7.47
CA ALA A 95 -27.30 2.13 8.86
C ALA A 95 -28.23 1.28 9.72
N SER A 96 -27.69 0.71 10.79
CA SER A 96 -28.44 0.41 12.02
C SER A 96 -27.42 0.44 13.15
N GLY A 97 -27.47 1.53 13.92
CA GLY A 97 -26.68 1.67 15.14
C GLY A 97 -27.32 0.93 16.30
N ALA A 98 -26.54 0.73 17.36
CA ALA A 98 -27.01 0.81 18.73
C ALA A 98 -25.81 1.09 19.64
N ALA A 99 -26.08 1.91 20.64
CA ALA A 99 -25.12 2.64 21.45
C ALA A 99 -24.64 1.86 22.69
N SER A 100 -23.48 2.29 23.19
CA SER A 100 -23.07 2.42 24.60
C SER A 100 -23.28 1.26 25.59
N SER A 101 -22.21 0.80 26.25
CA SER A 101 -21.75 1.39 27.52
C SER A 101 -20.71 0.52 28.24
N SER A 102 -19.91 1.21 29.04
CA SER A 102 -18.83 0.81 29.94
C SER A 102 -19.11 -0.34 30.90
N SER A 103 -18.07 -1.11 31.25
CA SER A 103 -17.79 -1.57 32.63
C SER A 103 -16.35 -2.10 32.76
N SER A 104 -15.63 -1.53 33.71
CA SER A 104 -14.28 -1.85 34.19
C SER A 104 -14.20 -3.17 34.97
N SER A 105 -13.02 -3.82 35.01
CA SER A 105 -12.25 -4.12 36.24
C SER A 105 -11.20 -5.23 36.05
N GLY A 106 -9.96 -4.96 36.51
CA GLY A 106 -8.94 -5.94 36.95
C GLY A 106 -8.19 -6.69 35.85
N ALA A 107 -6.91 -7.03 35.93
CA ALA A 107 -5.85 -6.87 36.94
C ALA A 107 -4.48 -7.09 36.22
N ALA A 108 -3.40 -6.52 36.75
CA ALA A 108 -2.01 -6.60 36.27
C ALA A 108 -1.34 -7.97 36.59
N PRO A 109 0.00 -8.19 36.50
CA PRO A 109 1.11 -7.67 35.66
C PRO A 109 2.03 -8.82 35.09
N ALA A 110 3.23 -8.45 34.61
CA ALA A 110 4.48 -9.27 34.46
C ALA A 110 4.60 -10.11 33.18
N GLU A 111 5.75 -10.30 32.52
CA GLU A 111 7.11 -9.72 32.43
C GLU A 111 7.73 -10.41 31.17
N PRO A 112 8.92 -10.01 30.67
CA PRO A 112 9.45 -10.37 29.37
C PRO A 112 10.17 -11.73 29.39
N GLU A 113 10.08 -12.48 28.28
CA GLU A 113 11.07 -13.51 28.00
C GLU A 113 11.61 -13.39 26.58
N ALA A 114 12.84 -12.89 26.53
CA ALA A 114 13.81 -13.11 25.48
C ALA A 114 14.14 -14.60 25.33
N ARG A 115 14.44 -15.04 24.09
CA ARG A 115 15.59 -15.88 23.67
C ARG A 115 15.29 -16.71 22.41
N PRO A 116 16.30 -17.26 21.70
CA PRO A 116 17.72 -16.87 21.64
C PRO A 116 18.24 -16.76 20.18
N GLU A 117 19.42 -16.15 20.09
CA GLU A 117 20.35 -16.21 18.96
C GLU A 117 20.80 -17.64 18.59
N ALA A 118 21.41 -17.71 17.39
CA ALA A 118 22.43 -18.65 16.95
C ALA A 118 21.98 -20.02 16.41
N ARG A 119 21.96 -20.12 15.07
CA ARG A 119 22.43 -21.33 14.40
C ARG A 119 23.74 -20.99 13.68
N PRO A 120 24.90 -21.46 14.16
CA PRO A 120 26.12 -21.38 13.36
C PRO A 120 25.95 -22.30 12.14
N GLU A 121 26.13 -21.72 10.96
CA GLU A 121 26.33 -22.46 9.72
C GLU A 121 27.53 -23.40 9.91
N PRO A 122 27.42 -24.70 9.58
CA PRO A 122 28.55 -25.59 9.66
C PRO A 122 29.62 -25.16 8.64
N LEU A 123 30.81 -24.85 9.14
CA LEU A 123 32.04 -24.75 8.35
C LEU A 123 32.28 -26.09 7.65
N TYR A 124 31.81 -26.24 6.41
CA TYR A 124 32.27 -27.32 5.54
C TYR A 124 33.66 -26.95 5.02
N SER A 125 34.64 -27.21 5.86
CA SER A 125 36.05 -27.21 5.53
C SER A 125 36.36 -28.38 4.60
N HIS A 126 37.15 -28.07 3.57
CA HIS A 126 38.09 -28.95 2.88
C HIS A 126 37.55 -30.24 2.25
N TYR A 127 37.63 -30.32 0.92
CA TYR A 127 38.56 -31.26 0.28
C TYR A 127 39.15 -30.62 -0.98
N GLY A 128 40.47 -30.51 -0.99
CA GLY A 128 41.25 -30.22 -2.19
C GLY A 128 41.41 -31.45 -3.08
N THR A 129 42.41 -31.35 -3.97
CA THR A 129 42.79 -32.25 -5.06
C THR A 129 42.03 -31.93 -6.37
N LYS A 130 42.70 -31.56 -7.46
CA LYS A 130 44.04 -31.93 -7.91
C LYS A 130 44.55 -30.91 -8.94
#